data_AF-A0A645EIF7-F1
#
_entry.id   AF-A0A645EIF7-F1
#
_cell.length_a   1.000
_cell.length_b   1.000
_cell.length_c   1.000
_cell.angle_alpha   90.00
_cell.angle_beta   90.00
_cell.angle_gamma   90.00
#
_symmetry.space_group_name_H-M   'P 1'
#
loop_
_entity.id
_entity.type
_entity.pdbx_description
1 polymer ?
#
loop_
_entity_poly.entity_id
_entity_poly.type
_entity_poly.pdbx_seq_one_letter_code
_entity_poly.pdbx_strand_id
1 'polypeptide(L)' 'MMQFLIEACVLSILGGLIGLGLSALGLRIFAMVADMTIHMEWRAAVGALLFCMVIGVAFGSYPAAKASKMTPIEALQRN' A
#
# COMPACT_ATOMS: atom_id res chain seq x y z
N MET A 1 -1.25 15.93 -11.62
CA MET A 1 -0.27 14.97 -11.06
C MET A 1 -0.24 14.92 -9.55
N MET A 2 -0.01 16.06 -8.89
CA MET A 2 0.21 16.07 -7.45
C MET A 2 -0.95 15.44 -6.65
N GLN A 3 -2.21 15.70 -7.04
CA GLN A 3 -3.39 15.11 -6.39
C GLN A 3 -3.37 13.57 -6.41
N PHE A 4 -3.23 12.95 -7.59
CA PHE A 4 -3.17 11.49 -7.73
C PHE A 4 -1.98 10.88 -7.00
N LEU A 5 -0.86 11.59 -6.95
CA LEU A 5 0.34 11.13 -6.25
C LEU A 5 0.15 11.18 -4.73
N ILE A 6 -0.49 12.23 -4.22
CA ILE A 6 -0.90 12.34 -2.81
C ILE A 6 -1.91 11.24 -2.46
N GLU A 7 -2.93 11.02 -3.30
CA GLU A 7 -3.93 9.97 -3.09
C GLU A 7 -3.30 8.57 -3.05
N ALA A 8 -2.41 8.26 -4.00
CA ALA A 8 -1.65 7.01 -4.00
C ALA A 8 -0.79 6.86 -2.73
N CYS A 9 -0.14 7.92 -2.28
CA CYS A 9 0.67 7.91 -1.06
C CYS A 9 -0.20 7.64 0.19
N VAL A 10 -1.32 8.36 0.33
CA VAL A 10 -2.26 8.18 1.45
C VAL A 10 -2.84 6.77 1.46
N LEU A 11 -3.28 6.25 0.31
CA LEU A 11 -3.81 4.89 0.19
C LEU A 11 -2.75 3.83 0.52
N SER A 12 -1.49 4.04 0.11
CA SER A 12 -0.38 3.13 0.40
C SER A 12 -0.06 3.08 1.89
N ILE A 13 -0.06 4.24 2.56
CA ILE A 13 0.17 4.33 4.01
C ILE A 13 -0.98 3.66 4.78
N LEU A 14 -2.23 3.98 4.42
CA LEU A 14 -3.40 3.39 5.05
C LEU A 14 -3.46 1.87 4.86
N GLY A 15 -3.20 1.39 3.64
CA GLY A 15 -3.11 -0.04 3.34
C GLY A 15 -1.99 -0.74 4.13
N GLY A 16 -0.83 -0.09 4.26
CA GLY A 16 0.28 -0.60 5.07
C GLY A 16 -0.07 -0.71 6.56
N LEU A 17 -0.72 0.29 7.14
CA LEU A 17 -1.17 0.26 8.53
C LEU A 17 -2.22 -0.81 8.79
N ILE A 18 -3.21 -0.94 7.89
CA ILE A 18 -4.23 -1.99 7.97
C ILE A 18 -3.58 -3.37 7.85
N GLY A 19 -2.65 -3.54 6.90
CA GLY A 19 -1.89 -4.77 6.71
C GLY A 19 -1.08 -5.17 7.95
N LEU A 20 -0.41 -4.21 8.61
CA LEU A 20 0.29 -4.47 9.86
C LEU A 20 -0.66 -4.90 10.99
N GLY A 21 -1.82 -4.24 11.11
CA GLY A 21 -2.85 -4.61 12.09
C GLY A 21 -3.36 -6.04 11.87
N LEU A 22 -3.67 -6.38 10.61
CA LEU A 22 -4.09 -7.73 10.23
C LEU A 22 -2.98 -8.77 10.47
N SER A 23 -1.72 -8.42 10.20
CA SER A 23 -0.57 -9.28 10.48
C SER A 23 -0.44 -9.56 11.98
N ALA A 24 -0.61 -8.55 12.84
CA ALA A 24 -0.55 -8.73 14.29
C ALA A 24 -1.69 -9.62 14.80
N LEU A 25 -2.90 -9.47 14.27
CA LEU A 25 -4.03 -10.34 14.57
C LEU A 25 -3.79 -11.78 14.11
N GLY A 26 -3.31 -11.96 12.87
CA GLY A 26 -2.97 -13.28 12.33
C GLY A 26 -1.90 -13.98 13.16
N LEU A 27 -0.86 -13.24 13.58
CA LEU A 27 0.19 -13.76 14.45
C LEU A 27 -0.35 -14.21 15.81
N ARG A 28 -1.29 -13.44 16.39
CA ARG A 28 -1.91 -13.77 17.66
C ARG A 28 -2.76 -15.04 17.57
N ILE A 29 -3.56 -15.18 16.50
CA ILE A 29 -4.36 -16.38 16.25
C ILE A 29 -3.45 -17.59 16.05
N PHE A 30 -2.42 -17.44 15.22
CA PHE A 30 -1.48 -18.51 14.95
C PHE A 30 -0.71 -18.96 16.19
N ALA A 31 -0.27 -18.01 17.03
CA ALA A 31 0.37 -18.30 18.32
C ALA A 31 -0.53 -19.11 19.27
N MET A 32 -1.85 -18.85 19.28
CA MET A 32 -2.81 -19.63 20.08
C MET A 32 -2.96 -21.06 19.57
N VAL A 33 -2.97 -21.26 18.25
CA VAL A 33 -3.13 -22.59 17.65
C VAL A 33 -1.85 -23.42 17.77
N ALA A 34 -0.69 -22.79 17.63
CA ALA A 34 0.61 -23.44 17.67
C ALA A 34 1.14 -23.67 19.10
N ASP A 35 0.50 -23.10 20.12
CA ASP A 35 0.97 -23.08 21.52
C ASP A 35 2.40 -22.54 21.68
N MET A 36 2.79 -21.60 20.81
CA MET A 36 4.12 -21.00 20.77
C MET A 36 4.03 -19.48 20.95
N THR A 37 4.96 -18.91 21.71
CA THR A 37 5.13 -17.45 21.82
C THR A 37 5.81 -16.92 20.57
N ILE A 38 5.01 -16.33 19.68
CA ILE A 38 5.50 -15.68 18.46
C ILE A 38 5.39 -14.17 18.62
N HIS A 39 6.53 -13.50 18.50
CA HIS A 39 6.64 -12.06 18.62
C HIS A 39 6.80 -11.44 17.24
N MET A 40 6.18 -10.28 17.04
CA MET A 40 6.33 -9.53 15.81
C MET A 40 7.70 -8.86 15.79
N GLU A 41 8.50 -9.18 14.77
CA GLU A 41 9.85 -8.66 14.60
C GLU A 41 9.76 -7.25 13.96
N TRP A 42 10.29 -6.24 14.65
CA TRP A 42 10.11 -4.84 14.23
C TRP A 42 10.80 -4.55 12.89
N ARG A 43 11.92 -5.20 12.56
CA ARG A 43 12.60 -4.99 11.27
C ARG A 43 11.76 -5.56 10.13
N ALA A 44 11.13 -6.72 10.30
CA ALA A 44 10.17 -7.27 9.36
C ALA A 44 8.96 -6.35 9.15
N ALA A 45 8.41 -5.78 10.24
CA ALA A 45 7.28 -4.84 10.15
C ALA A 45 7.65 -3.57 9.36
N VAL A 46 8.81 -2.96 9.67
CA VAL A 46 9.31 -1.78 8.94
C VAL A 46 9.65 -2.12 7.49
N GLY A 47 10.26 -3.28 7.24
CA GLY A 47 10.56 -3.76 5.89
C GLY A 47 9.30 -3.95 5.05
N ALA A 48 8.25 -4.53 5.63
CA ALA A 48 6.96 -4.69 4.97
C ALA A 48 6.29 -3.34 4.64
N LEU A 49 6.33 -2.37 5.57
CA LEU A 49 5.83 -1.02 5.32
C LEU A 49 6.58 -0.31 4.18
N LEU A 50 7.92 -0.36 4.20
CA LEU A 50 8.74 0.22 3.15
C LEU A 50 8.45 -0.42 1.79
N PHE A 51 8.34 -1.74 1.75
CA PHE A 51 7.99 -2.46 0.52
C PHE A 51 6.61 -2.03 0.00
N CYS A 52 5.60 -1.96 0.88
CA CYS A 52 4.26 -1.52 0.52
C CYS A 52 4.25 -0.08 -0.03
N MET A 53 4.99 0.83 0.61
CA MET A 53 5.14 2.21 0.14
C MET A 53 5.80 2.29 -1.23
N VAL A 54 6.89 1.55 -1.46
CA VAL A 54 7.58 1.52 -2.76
C VAL A 54 6.64 1.00 -3.87
N ILE A 55 5.96 -0.12 -3.63
CA ILE A 55 5.02 -0.70 -4.58
C ILE A 55 3.85 0.27 -4.83
N GLY A 56 3.20 0.77 -3.78
CA GLY A 56 2.04 1.65 -3.92
C GLY A 56 2.36 2.99 -4.61
N VAL A 57 3.54 3.57 -4.33
CA VAL A 57 4.01 4.77 -5.04
C VAL A 57 4.41 4.43 -6.47
N ALA A 58 5.12 3.34 -6.75
CA ALA A 58 5.52 2.96 -8.11
C ALA A 58 4.30 2.70 -9.02
N PHE A 59 3.34 1.93 -8.52
CA PHE A 59 2.10 1.62 -9.25
C PHE A 59 1.10 2.77 -9.27
N GLY A 60 1.17 3.75 -8.35
CA GLY A 60 0.35 4.96 -8.40
C GLY A 60 0.95 6.06 -9.29
N SER A 61 2.27 6.22 -9.27
CA SER A 61 2.98 7.29 -9.99
C SER A 61 2.98 7.08 -11.51
N TYR A 62 3.19 5.84 -11.98
CA TYR A 62 3.17 5.52 -13.42
C TYR A 62 1.82 5.81 -14.12
N PRO A 63 0.65 5.31 -13.67
CA PRO A 63 -0.64 5.62 -14.29
C PRO A 63 -1.03 7.07 -14.09
N ALA A 64 -0.69 7.68 -12.95
CA ALA A 64 -0.92 9.12 -12.76
C ALA A 64 -0.16 9.92 -13.83
N ALA A 65 1.12 9.60 -14.07
CA ALA A 65 1.96 10.29 -15.05
C ALA A 65 1.38 10.16 -16.45
N LYS A 66 0.88 8.96 -16.79
CA LYS A 66 0.14 8.73 -18.03
C LYS A 66 -1.14 9.58 -18.11
N ALA A 67 -1.93 9.63 -17.05
CA ALA A 67 -3.19 10.38 -17.02
C ALA A 67 -2.98 11.90 -17.16
N SER A 68 -1.93 12.44 -16.57
CA SER A 68 -1.63 13.88 -16.64
C SER A 68 -1.17 14.37 -18.01
N LYS A 69 -0.74 13.47 -18.89
CA LYS A 69 -0.33 13.77 -20.26
C LYS A 69 -1.48 13.63 -21.27
N MET A 70 -2.65 13.15 -20.84
CA MET A 70 -3.81 13.03 -21.73
C MET A 70 -4.40 14.42 -21.99
N THR A 71 -4.66 14.73 -23.26
CA THR A 71 -5.36 15.95 -23.62
C THR A 71 -6.85 15.83 -23.28
N PRO A 72 -7.51 16.91 -22.82
CA PRO A 72 -8.91 16.85 -22.36
C PRO A 72 -9.90 16.36 -23.44
N ILE A 73 -9.55 16.46 -24.72
CA ILE A 73 -10.35 15.95 -25.84
C ILE A 73 -10.34 14.41 -25.92
N GLU A 74 -9.18 13.76 -25.69
CA GLU A 74 -9.08 12.28 -25.67
C GLU A 74 -9.77 11.66 -24.45
N ALA A 75 -9.79 12.37 -23.32
CA ALA A 75 -10.47 11.90 -22.10
C ALA A 75 -12.00 11.87 -22.24
N LEU A 76 -12.57 12.73 -23.09
CA LEU A 76 -14.01 12.83 -23.34
C LEU A 76 -14.52 11.89 -24.44
N GLN A 77 -13.66 11.47 -25.37
CA GLN A 77 -14.02 10.59 -26.50
C GLN A 77 -13.98 9.10 -26.18
N ARG A 78 -13.48 8.71 -25.00
CA ARG A 78 -13.40 7.30 -24.59
C ARG A 78 -14.73 6.85 -23.97
N ASN A 79 -15.78 6.85 -24.79
CA ASN A 79 -17.06 6.17 -24.52
C ASN A 79 -17.05 4.78 -25.17
#